data_AF-A0A928U719-F1
#
_entry.id   AF-A0A928U719-F1
#
_cell.length_a   1.000
_cell.length_b   1.000
_cell.length_c   1.000
_cell.angle_alpha   90.00
_cell.angle_beta   90.00
_cell.angle_gamma   90.00
#
_symmetry.space_group_name_H-M   'P 1'
#
loop_
_entity.id
_entity.type
_entity.pdbx_description
1 polymer ?
#
loop_
_entity_poly.entity_id
_entity_poly.type
_entity_poly.pdbx_seq_one_letter_code
_entity_poly.pdbx_strand_id
1 'polypeptide(L)'
;MVVICTMVDMHIVENKSKSGKKIYRSTLLRESYREDGKVKKRTIANLSNCTPLEIEAIRLALAHKDDLCALGALSESVKLHEGLSVGAAWSVYQVAKELGIEEALGKDFEESWRFGK
;
A
#
# COMPACT_ATOMS: atom_id res chain seq x y z
N MET A 1 2.21 27.21 -3.42
CA MET A 1 1.72 26.98 -2.04
C MET A 1 0.83 25.76 -2.06
N VAL A 2 1.39 24.56 -1.86
CA VAL A 2 0.60 23.32 -1.79
C VAL A 2 0.58 22.90 -0.33
N VAL A 3 -0.39 23.44 0.40
CA VAL A 3 -0.73 22.94 1.73
C VAL A 3 -1.70 21.79 1.53
N ILE A 4 -1.20 20.56 1.50
CA ILE A 4 -2.04 19.39 1.71
C ILE A 4 -1.32 18.49 2.71
N CYS A 5 -1.37 18.89 3.98
CA CYS A 5 -1.05 18.02 5.11
C CYS A 5 -2.25 17.08 5.33
N THR A 6 -2.46 16.13 4.42
CA THR A 6 -3.35 14.98 4.63
C THR A 6 -2.58 13.94 5.43
N MET A 7 -2.28 14.23 6.70
CA MET A 7 -1.79 13.21 7.62
C MET A 7 -2.97 12.27 7.91
N VAL A 8 -3.13 11.29 7.03
CA VAL A 8 -4.07 10.19 7.16
C VAL A 8 -3.35 9.10 7.95
N ASP A 9 -3.73 8.93 9.21
CA ASP A 9 -3.07 7.99 10.09
C ASP A 9 -3.95 6.76 10.34
N MET A 10 -3.49 5.61 9.84
CA MET A 10 -4.14 4.32 10.02
C MET A 10 -3.56 3.58 11.23
N HIS A 11 -4.43 3.08 12.09
CA HIS A 11 -4.06 2.41 13.35
C HIS A 11 -5.05 1.29 13.70
N ILE A 12 -4.56 0.30 14.45
CA ILE A 12 -5.38 -0.78 15.01
C ILE A 12 -5.84 -0.38 16.41
N VAL A 13 -7.13 -0.56 16.70
CA VAL A 13 -7.73 -0.32 18.01
C VAL A 13 -8.34 -1.62 18.54
N GLU A 14 -8.04 -1.95 19.80
CA GLU A 14 -8.74 -2.99 20.54
C GLU A 14 -9.76 -2.38 21.49
N ASN A 15 -11.02 -2.77 21.35
CA ASN A 15 -12.08 -2.40 22.25
C ASN A 15 -12.43 -3.59 23.15
N LYS A 16 -12.71 -3.28 24.42
CA LYS A 16 -13.21 -4.23 25.41
C LYS A 16 -14.51 -3.69 25.97
N SER A 17 -15.62 -4.39 25.76
CA SER A 17 -16.91 -4.03 26.33
C SER A 17 -17.44 -5.16 27.20
N LYS A 18 -18.00 -4.81 28.36
CA LYS A 18 -18.66 -5.75 29.27
C LYS A 18 -20.17 -5.61 29.11
N SER A 19 -20.85 -6.74 28.93
CA SER A 19 -22.31 -6.80 29.01
C SER A 19 -22.69 -7.94 29.95
N GLY A 20 -23.17 -7.58 31.13
CA GLY A 20 -23.41 -8.52 32.23
C GLY A 20 -22.14 -9.29 32.62
N LYS A 21 -22.19 -10.63 32.54
CA LYS A 21 -21.05 -11.53 32.82
C LYS A 21 -20.14 -11.79 31.61
N LYS A 22 -20.49 -11.35 30.40
CA LYS A 22 -19.72 -11.62 29.18
C LYS A 22 -18.80 -10.44 28.83
N ILE A 23 -17.56 -10.76 28.44
CA ILE A 23 -16.57 -9.78 27.97
C ILE A 23 -16.44 -9.95 26.46
N TYR A 24 -16.72 -8.87 25.72
CA TYR A 24 -16.56 -8.81 24.27
C TYR A 24 -15.26 -8.08 23.95
N ARG A 25 -14.48 -8.64 23.02
CA ARG A 25 -13.29 -8.01 22.47
C ARG A 25 -13.52 -7.79 20.99
N SER A 26 -13.18 -6.60 20.49
CA SER A 26 -13.17 -6.34 19.06
C SER A 26 -11.90 -5.62 18.66
N THR A 27 -11.32 -6.05 17.54
CA THR A 27 -10.13 -5.45 16.94
C THR A 27 -10.55 -4.75 15.66
N LEU A 28 -10.28 -3.45 15.53
CA LEU A 28 -10.72 -2.63 14.41
C LEU A 28 -9.53 -1.92 13.75
N LEU A 29 -9.50 -1.93 12.42
CA LEU A 29 -8.62 -1.06 11.65
C LEU A 29 -9.32 0.27 11.42
N ARG A 30 -8.69 1.36 11.88
CA ARG A 30 -9.26 2.71 11.83
C ARG A 30 -8.33 3.66 11.13
N GLU A 31 -8.93 4.65 10.49
CA GLU A 31 -8.22 5.73 9.83
C GLU A 31 -8.64 7.07 10.45
N SER A 32 -7.64 7.88 10.79
CA SER A 32 -7.82 9.27 11.22
C SER A 32 -7.57 10.18 10.02
N TYR A 33 -8.53 11.04 9.69
CA TYR A 33 -8.44 11.98 8.57
C TYR A 33 -8.89 13.37 9.01
N ARG A 34 -8.56 14.41 8.23
CA ARG A 34 -9.03 15.77 8.47
C ARG A 34 -10.12 16.15 7.48
N GLU A 35 -11.21 16.69 8.00
CA GLU A 35 -12.32 17.22 7.22
C GLU A 35 -12.78 18.52 7.90
N ASP A 36 -12.88 19.61 7.13
CA ASP A 36 -13.22 20.95 7.64
C ASP A 36 -12.33 21.42 8.80
N GLY A 37 -11.03 21.12 8.73
CA GLY A 37 -10.06 21.46 9.78
C GLY A 37 -10.17 20.63 11.06
N LYS A 38 -11.12 19.67 11.13
CA LYS A 38 -11.31 18.79 12.29
C LYS A 38 -10.79 17.39 11.98
N VAL A 39 -10.14 16.76 12.97
CA VAL A 39 -9.74 15.36 12.89
C VAL A 39 -10.97 14.47 13.14
N LYS A 40 -11.29 13.61 12.19
CA LYS A 40 -12.35 12.61 12.26
C LYS A 40 -11.74 11.21 12.18
N LYS A 41 -12.49 10.20 12.63
CA LYS A 41 -12.08 8.80 12.58
C LYS A 41 -13.13 7.97 11.86
N ARG A 42 -12.73 7.16 10.87
CA ARG A 42 -13.58 6.15 10.24
C ARG A 42 -13.06 4.74 10.51
N THR A 43 -13.97 3.79 10.55
CA THR A 43 -13.63 2.35 10.63
C THR A 43 -13.46 1.85 9.21
N ILE A 44 -12.31 1.25 8.92
CA ILE A 44 -11.99 0.66 7.61
C ILE A 44 -12.39 -0.81 7.60
N ALA A 45 -12.00 -1.56 8.64
CA ALA A 45 -12.26 -2.99 8.73
C ALA A 45 -12.42 -3.45 10.18
N ASN A 46 -13.15 -4.56 10.36
CA ASN A 46 -13.23 -5.30 11.61
C ASN A 46 -12.31 -6.54 11.51
N LEU A 47 -11.25 -6.55 12.31
CA LEU A 47 -10.23 -7.61 12.36
C LEU A 47 -10.47 -8.60 13.50
N SER A 48 -11.66 -8.60 14.13
CA SER A 48 -11.95 -9.47 15.29
C SER A 48 -11.91 -10.97 14.96
N ASN A 49 -12.05 -11.33 13.67
CA ASN A 49 -11.99 -12.71 13.21
C ASN A 49 -10.59 -13.12 12.74
N CYS A 50 -9.64 -12.18 12.66
CA CYS A 50 -8.26 -12.48 12.28
C CYS A 50 -7.55 -13.19 13.44
N THR A 51 -6.60 -14.05 13.09
CA THR A 51 -5.69 -14.67 14.04
C THR A 51 -4.77 -13.62 14.68
N PRO A 52 -4.25 -13.88 15.89
CA PRO A 52 -3.29 -12.97 16.54
C PRO A 52 -2.07 -12.69 15.66
N LEU A 53 -1.59 -13.69 14.92
CA LEU A 53 -0.45 -13.55 14.02
C LEU A 53 -0.73 -12.56 12.87
N GLU A 54 -1.91 -12.64 12.25
CA GLU A 54 -2.32 -11.69 11.21
C GLU A 54 -2.43 -10.27 11.76
N ILE A 55 -2.97 -10.11 12.98
CA ILE A 55 -3.07 -8.79 13.62
C ILE A 55 -1.68 -8.22 13.88
N GLU A 56 -0.72 -9.01 14.37
CA GLU A 56 0.67 -8.58 14.56
C GLU A 56 1.36 -8.22 13.23
N ALA A 57 1.14 -9.00 12.17
CA ALA A 57 1.69 -8.68 10.85
C ALA A 57 1.18 -7.32 10.34
N ILE A 58 -0.11 -7.02 10.54
CA ILE A 58 -0.67 -5.71 10.17
C ILE A 58 -0.11 -4.61 11.09
N ARG A 59 0.08 -4.86 12.39
CA ARG A 59 0.73 -3.91 13.31
C ARG A 59 2.14 -3.56 12.85
N LEU A 60 2.93 -4.57 12.49
CA LEU A 60 4.28 -4.41 11.97
C LEU A 60 4.27 -3.59 10.67
N ALA A 61 3.39 -3.92 9.73
CA ALA A 61 3.25 -3.20 8.47
C ALA A 61 2.89 -1.72 8.70
N LEU A 62 1.98 -1.43 9.64
CA LEU A 62 1.60 -0.05 9.97
C LEU A 62 2.72 0.72 10.68
N ALA A 63 3.53 0.06 11.51
CA ALA A 63 4.65 0.69 12.22
C ALA A 63 5.79 1.09 11.26
N HIS A 64 5.97 0.34 10.17
CA HIS A 64 7.02 0.56 9.18
C HIS A 64 6.47 1.10 7.84
N LYS A 65 5.26 1.68 7.81
CA LYS A 65 4.60 2.16 6.59
C LYS A 65 5.38 3.23 5.83
N ASP A 66 6.17 4.04 6.54
CA ASP A 66 6.97 5.15 5.98
C ASP A 66 8.41 4.72 5.64
N ASP A 67 8.82 3.53 6.10
CA ASP A 67 10.16 2.97 5.88
C ASP A 67 10.04 1.52 5.41
N LEU A 68 9.70 1.37 4.12
CA LEU A 68 9.62 0.06 3.47
C LEU A 68 10.99 -0.64 3.40
N CYS A 69 12.10 0.10 3.48
CA CYS A 69 13.44 -0.47 3.53
C CYS A 69 13.66 -1.25 4.83
N ALA A 70 13.09 -0.80 5.95
CA ALA A 70 13.12 -1.55 7.22
C ALA A 70 12.40 -2.91 7.12
N LEU A 71 11.32 -3.02 6.34
CA LEU A 71 10.64 -4.29 6.06
C LEU A 71 11.46 -5.20 5.14
N GLY A 72 12.19 -4.64 4.18
CA GLY A 72 13.11 -5.39 3.31
C GLY A 72 14.29 -6.02 4.08
N ALA A 73 14.74 -5.37 5.16
CA ALA A 73 15.80 -5.89 6.03
C ALA A 73 15.38 -7.06 6.93
N LEU A 74 14.07 -7.27 7.14
CA LEU A 74 13.51 -8.32 8.01
C LEU A 74 13.52 -9.72 7.38
N SER A 75 13.88 -9.84 6.10
CA SER A 75 14.01 -11.15 5.45
C SER A 75 15.12 -11.13 4.41
N GLU A 76 16.14 -11.97 4.61
CA GLU A 76 17.18 -12.28 3.63
C GLU A 76 16.64 -12.84 2.29
N SER A 77 15.31 -12.97 2.14
CA SER A 77 14.63 -13.57 0.99
C SER A 77 13.68 -12.64 0.23
N VAL A 78 13.38 -11.42 0.69
CA VAL A 78 12.53 -10.48 -0.07
C VAL A 78 13.41 -9.66 -1.01
N LYS A 79 13.58 -10.17 -2.23
CA LYS A 79 14.19 -9.40 -3.32
C LYS A 79 13.20 -8.32 -3.76
N LEU A 80 13.38 -7.09 -3.26
CA LEU A 80 12.72 -5.92 -3.82
C LEU A 80 13.33 -5.68 -5.22
N HIS A 81 12.58 -6.04 -6.26
CA HIS A 81 12.92 -5.70 -7.63
C HIS A 81 12.27 -4.37 -7.96
N GLU A 82 13.04 -3.29 -7.94
CA GLU A 82 12.64 -2.01 -8.50
C GLU A 82 12.54 -2.19 -10.03
N GLY A 83 11.33 -2.13 -10.56
CA GLY A 83 11.11 -2.12 -12.01
C GLY A 83 11.64 -0.85 -12.65
N LEU A 84 11.74 -0.82 -13.98
CA LEU A 84 12.03 0.41 -14.72
C LEU A 84 11.09 1.51 -14.24
N SER A 85 11.64 2.71 -13.97
CA SER A 85 10.85 3.87 -13.59
C SER A 85 9.70 4.04 -14.57
N VAL A 86 8.46 3.86 -14.08
CA VAL A 86 7.25 3.94 -14.90
C VAL A 86 7.20 5.29 -15.62
N GLY A 87 7.66 6.36 -14.97
CA GLY A 87 7.75 7.69 -15.58
C GLY A 87 8.78 7.77 -16.71
N ALA A 88 9.94 7.11 -16.58
CA ALA A 88 10.95 7.08 -17.63
C ALA A 88 10.47 6.29 -18.86
N ALA A 89 9.91 5.10 -18.63
CA ALA A 89 9.34 4.28 -19.69
C ALA A 89 8.18 5.01 -20.40
N TRP A 90 7.30 5.67 -19.63
CA TRP A 90 6.21 6.47 -20.16
C TRP A 90 6.68 7.67 -20.98
N SER A 91 7.72 8.37 -20.52
CA SER A 91 8.27 9.53 -21.22
C SER A 91 8.86 9.11 -22.57
N VAL A 92 9.60 8.00 -22.61
CA VAL A 92 10.14 7.44 -23.86
C VAL A 92 9.00 6.99 -24.79
N TYR A 93 7.99 6.31 -24.26
CA TYR A 93 6.81 5.91 -25.04
C TYR A 93 6.09 7.11 -25.66
N GLN A 94 5.89 8.18 -24.89
CA GLN A 94 5.25 9.40 -25.39
C GLN A 94 6.05 10.06 -26.51
N VAL A 95 7.37 10.18 -26.37
CA VAL A 95 8.23 10.70 -27.44
C VAL A 95 8.20 9.79 -28.67
N ALA A 96 8.25 8.48 -28.49
CA ALA A 96 8.19 7.52 -29.59
C ALA A 96 6.86 7.60 -30.34
N LYS A 97 5.75 7.81 -29.63
CA LYS A 97 4.43 8.01 -30.19
C LYS A 97 4.32 9.32 -30.99
N GLU A 98 4.84 10.42 -30.47
CA GLU A 98 4.85 11.71 -31.18
C GLU A 98 5.69 11.66 -32.47
N LEU A 99 6.77 10.87 -32.48
CA LEU A 99 7.63 10.68 -33.64
C LEU A 99 7.08 9.65 -34.65
N GLY A 100 5.93 9.03 -34.37
CA GLY A 100 5.32 8.03 -35.24
C GLY A 100 6.09 6.70 -35.31
N ILE A 101 6.88 6.40 -34.27
CA ILE A 101 7.68 5.17 -34.21
C ILE A 101 6.77 3.95 -33.99
N GLU A 102 5.62 4.13 -33.33
CA GLU A 102 4.61 3.09 -33.13
C GLU A 102 4.08 2.57 -34.48
N GLU A 103 3.86 3.45 -35.44
CA GLU A 103 3.40 3.11 -36.79
C GLU A 103 4.48 2.43 -37.64
N ALA A 104 5.74 2.80 -37.41
CA ALA A 104 6.89 2.20 -38.10
C ALA A 104 7.20 0.78 -37.62
N LEU A 105 6.91 0.48 -36.34
CA LEU A 105 7.14 -0.82 -35.73
C LEU A 105 6.05 -1.85 -36.06
N GLY A 106 4.88 -1.40 -36.53
CA GLY A 106 3.74 -2.27 -36.81
C GLY A 106 3.00 -2.73 -35.54
N LYS A 107 1.85 -3.36 -35.71
CA LYS A 107 0.96 -3.78 -34.60
C LYS A 107 1.16 -5.23 -34.15
N ASP A 108 2.06 -5.95 -34.80
CA ASP A 108 2.29 -7.37 -34.56
C ASP A 108 3.38 -7.52 -33.49
N PHE A 109 2.94 -7.67 -32.24
CA PHE A 109 3.81 -7.97 -31.13
C PHE A 109 3.89 -9.50 -30.96
N GLU A 110 4.83 -10.16 -31.65
CA GLU A 110 5.19 -11.54 -31.36
C GLU A 110 6.21 -11.59 -30.22
N GLU A 111 5.75 -11.94 -29.02
CA GLU A 111 6.59 -12.02 -27.84
C GLU A 111 7.34 -13.35 -27.75
N SER A 112 8.64 -13.33 -28.01
CA SER A 112 9.58 -14.36 -27.54
C SER A 112 10.44 -13.77 -26.41
N TRP A 113 9.84 -13.47 -25.26
CA TRP A 113 10.60 -13.10 -24.07
C TRP A 113 11.19 -14.34 -23.40
N ARG A 114 12.44 -14.66 -23.75
CA ARG A 114 13.32 -15.49 -22.91
C ARG A 114 14.00 -14.59 -21.88
N PHE A 115 13.44 -14.49 -20.68
CA PHE A 115 14.20 -13.98 -19.55
C PHE A 115 15.29 -14.99 -19.18
N GLY A 116 16.55 -14.55 -19.31
CA GLY A 116 17.74 -15.28 -18.89
C GLY A 116 17.83 -15.40 -17.37
N LYS A 117 18.33 -16.57 -16.95
CA LYS A 117 18.67 -17.08 -15.61
C LYS A 117 18.88 -16.07 -14.48
#